data_AF-A0A1X7SPP7-F1
#
_entry.id   AF-A0A1X7SPP7-F1
#
_cell.length_a   1.000
_cell.length_b   1.000
_cell.length_c   1.000
_cell.angle_alpha   90.00
_cell.angle_beta   90.00
_cell.angle_gamma   90.00
#
_symmetry.space_group_name_H-M   'P 1'
#
loop_
_entity.id
_entity.type
_entity.pdbx_description
1 polymer ?
#
loop_
_entity_poly.entity_id
_entity_poly.type
_entity_poly.pdbx_seq_one_letter_code
_entity_poly.pdbx_strand_id
1 'polypeptide(L)'
;SLSWVFEGSPLLPMNSIVSDDGHTLTVGTESLDNAGVYSCVATDGISVVSRDVRLNILYGPESVIFTCSKFNLTEGTMAATCRCSSTSYPPPTLNWIYNGTSVLPAGIGVTRTISGSLILFWTRGVIYTDEGFYTCRASNDYGSVNETNFISVN
;
A
#
# COMPACT_ATOMS: atom_id res chain seq x y z
N SER A 1 -21.16 8.06 -33.46
CA SER A 1 -20.52 8.99 -32.52
C SER A 1 -19.64 8.22 -31.54
N LEU A 2 -18.66 8.92 -30.95
CA LEU A 2 -17.81 8.39 -29.88
C LEU A 2 -18.04 9.17 -28.59
N SER A 3 -17.98 8.48 -27.47
CA SER A 3 -18.01 9.07 -26.14
C SER A 3 -17.12 8.29 -25.18
N TRP A 4 -16.84 8.91 -24.03
CA TRP A 4 -16.03 8.31 -22.97
C TRP A 4 -16.84 8.20 -21.69
N VAL A 5 -16.59 7.11 -20.96
CA VAL A 5 -17.24 6.76 -19.70
C VAL A 5 -16.15 6.38 -18.70
N PHE A 6 -16.27 6.83 -17.46
CA PHE A 6 -15.38 6.49 -16.35
C PHE A 6 -16.14 5.69 -15.30
N GLU A 7 -15.70 4.47 -14.99
CA GLU A 7 -16.34 3.57 -14.02
C GLU A 7 -17.86 3.40 -14.26
N GLY A 8 -18.26 3.28 -15.54
CA GLY A 8 -19.66 3.17 -15.95
C GLY A 8 -20.47 4.48 -15.92
N SER A 9 -19.87 5.59 -15.49
CA SER A 9 -20.48 6.93 -15.45
C SER A 9 -20.05 7.79 -16.63
N PRO A 10 -20.95 8.59 -17.25
CA PRO A 10 -20.58 9.57 -18.28
C PRO A 10 -19.80 10.77 -17.72
N LEU A 11 -19.68 10.89 -16.38
CA LEU A 11 -18.93 11.95 -15.73
C LEU A 11 -17.44 11.56 -15.67
N LEU A 12 -16.63 12.22 -16.50
CA LEU A 12 -15.18 12.08 -16.46
C LEU A 12 -14.57 12.88 -15.30
N PRO A 13 -13.40 12.49 -14.79
CA PRO A 13 -12.68 13.27 -13.78
C PRO A 13 -12.38 14.71 -14.23
N MET A 14 -12.28 15.66 -13.29
CA MET A 14 -12.19 17.11 -13.57
C MET A 14 -11.10 17.51 -14.59
N ASN A 15 -9.97 16.81 -14.61
CA ASN A 15 -8.83 17.11 -15.49
C ASN A 15 -8.82 16.24 -16.77
N SER A 16 -10.00 15.88 -17.26
CA SER A 16 -10.18 15.07 -18.47
C SER A 16 -10.52 15.95 -19.67
N ILE A 17 -9.81 15.76 -20.79
CA ILE A 17 -10.02 16.49 -22.04
C ILE A 17 -10.27 15.47 -23.15
N VAL A 18 -11.42 15.57 -23.79
CA VAL A 18 -11.77 14.76 -24.97
C VAL A 18 -11.45 15.57 -26.23
N SER A 19 -10.78 14.96 -27.20
CA SER A 19 -10.51 15.59 -28.50
C SER A 19 -11.80 15.90 -29.26
N ASP A 20 -11.77 16.87 -30.16
CA ASP A 20 -12.95 17.29 -30.94
C ASP A 20 -13.59 16.13 -31.75
N ASP A 21 -12.77 15.16 -32.17
CA ASP A 21 -13.20 13.96 -32.89
C ASP A 21 -13.65 12.81 -31.97
N GLY A 22 -13.52 12.96 -30.65
CA GLY A 22 -13.88 11.97 -29.64
C GLY A 22 -12.92 10.78 -29.53
N HIS A 23 -11.91 10.68 -30.39
CA HIS A 23 -11.02 9.52 -30.46
C HIS A 23 -9.99 9.46 -29.32
N THR A 24 -9.66 10.60 -28.73
CA THR A 24 -8.61 10.71 -27.71
C THR A 24 -9.20 11.28 -26.43
N LEU A 25 -8.91 10.60 -25.32
CA LEU A 25 -9.12 11.10 -23.97
C LEU A 25 -7.77 11.36 -23.31
N THR A 26 -7.53 12.59 -22.89
CA THR A 26 -6.38 12.99 -22.07
C THR A 26 -6.83 13.12 -20.64
N VAL A 27 -6.12 12.48 -19.70
CA VAL A 27 -6.44 12.51 -18.27
C VAL A 27 -5.19 12.92 -17.49
N GLY A 28 -5.32 13.89 -16.59
CA GLY A 28 -4.25 14.26 -15.67
C GLY A 28 -3.95 13.16 -14.64
N THR A 29 -2.69 12.99 -14.23
CA THR A 29 -2.26 11.94 -13.28
C THR A 29 -1.93 12.47 -11.88
N GLU A 30 -2.36 13.68 -11.55
CA GLU A 30 -2.04 14.34 -10.27
C GLU A 30 -2.89 13.84 -9.09
N SER A 31 -4.07 13.29 -9.36
CA SER A 31 -4.95 12.70 -8.33
C SER A 31 -5.07 11.21 -8.53
N LEU A 32 -4.90 10.45 -7.44
CA LEU A 32 -5.13 9.00 -7.41
C LEU A 32 -6.58 8.63 -7.75
N ASP A 33 -7.53 9.55 -7.55
CA ASP A 33 -8.95 9.34 -7.86
C ASP A 33 -9.22 9.24 -9.38
N ASN A 34 -8.25 9.63 -10.21
CA ASN A 34 -8.34 9.48 -11.66
C ASN A 34 -8.00 8.04 -12.11
N ALA A 35 -7.48 7.17 -11.23
CA ALA A 35 -7.25 5.77 -11.54
C ALA A 35 -8.59 5.01 -11.64
N GLY A 36 -8.73 4.16 -12.64
CA GLY A 36 -9.97 3.41 -12.87
C GLY A 36 -10.11 2.92 -14.30
N VAL A 37 -11.31 2.43 -14.62
CA VAL A 37 -11.66 1.92 -15.96
C VAL A 37 -12.30 3.04 -16.79
N TYR A 38 -11.69 3.31 -17.93
CA TYR A 38 -12.17 4.22 -18.96
C TYR A 38 -12.68 3.40 -20.14
N SER A 39 -13.92 3.65 -20.54
CA SER A 39 -14.55 2.97 -21.67
C SER A 39 -14.75 3.96 -22.81
N CYS A 40 -14.17 3.65 -23.97
CA CYS A 40 -14.52 4.32 -25.21
C CYS A 40 -15.76 3.64 -25.78
N VAL A 41 -16.84 4.40 -25.95
CA VAL A 41 -18.14 3.92 -26.42
C VAL A 41 -18.39 4.46 -27.81
N ALA A 42 -18.63 3.57 -28.77
CA ALA A 42 -19.02 3.92 -30.12
C ALA A 42 -20.46 3.52 -30.37
N THR A 43 -21.23 4.41 -30.98
CA THR A 43 -22.60 4.12 -31.42
C THR A 43 -22.85 4.63 -32.83
N ASP A 44 -23.58 3.86 -33.63
CA ASP A 44 -24.09 4.25 -34.94
C ASP A 44 -25.58 4.64 -34.91
N GLY A 45 -26.18 4.74 -33.73
CA GLY A 45 -27.60 5.03 -33.52
C GLY A 45 -28.50 3.79 -33.45
N ILE A 46 -28.00 2.60 -33.77
CA ILE A 46 -28.73 1.33 -33.67
C ILE A 46 -27.98 0.37 -32.74
N SER A 47 -26.67 0.31 -32.88
CA SER A 47 -25.76 -0.52 -32.10
C SER A 47 -24.84 0.33 -31.22
N VAL A 48 -24.39 -0.29 -30.14
CA VAL A 48 -23.43 0.29 -29.21
C VAL A 48 -22.34 -0.75 -28.97
N VAL A 49 -21.09 -0.34 -29.12
CA VAL A 49 -19.91 -1.15 -28.79
C VAL A 49 -19.00 -0.34 -27.88
N SER A 50 -18.28 -1.01 -26.99
CA SER A 50 -17.33 -0.36 -26.09
C SER A 50 -16.01 -1.11 -26.01
N ARG A 51 -14.95 -0.38 -25.66
CA ARG A 51 -13.65 -0.94 -25.29
C ARG A 51 -13.16 -0.29 -24.02
N ASP A 52 -12.77 -1.13 -23.08
CA ASP A 52 -12.29 -0.70 -21.76
C ASP A 52 -10.77 -0.63 -21.72
N VAL A 53 -10.26 0.37 -21.00
CA VAL A 53 -8.85 0.57 -20.68
C VAL A 53 -8.75 0.93 -19.21
N ARG A 54 -7.88 0.25 -18.47
CA ARG A 54 -7.63 0.57 -17.05
C ARG A 54 -6.43 1.49 -16.93
N LEU A 55 -6.63 2.68 -16.35
CA LEU A 55 -5.58 3.57 -15.92
C LEU A 55 -5.19 3.21 -14.49
N ASN A 56 -3.92 2.86 -14.28
CA ASN A 56 -3.35 2.76 -12.93
C ASN A 56 -2.41 3.94 -12.70
N ILE A 57 -2.55 4.60 -11.56
CA ILE A 57 -1.62 5.66 -11.14
C ILE A 57 -0.63 5.04 -10.18
N LEU A 58 0.65 5.18 -10.49
CA LEU A 58 1.75 4.56 -9.77
C LEU A 58 2.34 5.56 -8.78
N TYR A 59 2.52 5.13 -7.53
CA TYR A 59 2.99 6.00 -6.45
C TYR A 59 3.73 5.20 -5.38
N GLY A 60 4.64 5.88 -4.68
CA GLY A 60 5.42 5.31 -3.60
C GLY A 60 4.67 5.25 -2.27
N PRO A 61 5.15 4.48 -1.29
CA PRO A 61 4.61 4.52 0.06
C PRO A 61 4.88 5.89 0.70
N GLU A 62 3.84 6.58 1.17
CA GLU A 62 3.97 7.91 1.80
C GLU A 62 4.20 7.82 3.31
N SER A 63 3.67 6.77 3.96
CA SER A 63 3.81 6.55 5.40
C SER A 63 3.79 5.07 5.75
N VAL A 64 4.25 4.76 6.96
CA VAL A 64 4.18 3.42 7.56
C VAL A 64 3.30 3.48 8.80
N ILE A 65 2.35 2.56 8.89
CA ILE A 65 1.56 2.34 10.10
C ILE A 65 2.25 1.23 10.88
N PHE A 66 2.90 1.61 11.98
CA PHE A 66 3.55 0.69 12.91
C PHE A 66 2.81 0.71 14.25
N THR A 67 2.14 -0.38 14.59
CA THR A 67 1.43 -0.56 15.87
C THR A 67 1.88 -1.81 16.61
N CYS A 68 1.90 -1.79 17.94
CA CYS A 68 2.17 -2.97 18.78
C CYS A 68 1.05 -3.18 19.80
N SER A 69 0.94 -4.40 20.32
CA SER A 69 0.09 -4.69 21.48
C SER A 69 0.50 -3.87 22.70
N LYS A 70 1.82 -3.75 22.93
CA LYS A 70 2.47 -2.84 23.88
C LYS A 70 3.89 -2.55 23.41
N PHE A 71 4.37 -1.34 23.65
CA PHE A 71 5.79 -0.99 23.44
C PHE A 71 6.66 -1.26 24.67
N ASN A 72 6.04 -1.38 25.86
CA ASN A 72 6.72 -1.77 27.08
C ASN A 72 6.25 -3.18 27.45
N LEU A 73 7.12 -4.16 27.24
CA LEU A 73 6.88 -5.56 27.50
C LEU A 73 7.43 -5.94 28.86
N THR A 74 6.85 -6.97 29.47
CA THR A 74 7.40 -7.59 30.68
C THR A 74 8.10 -8.88 30.29
N GLU A 75 9.23 -9.19 30.90
CA GLU A 75 9.92 -10.47 30.71
C GLU A 75 8.94 -11.64 30.84
N GLY A 76 9.03 -12.61 29.92
CA GLY A 76 8.15 -13.78 29.87
C GLY A 76 6.81 -13.56 29.15
N THR A 77 6.49 -12.35 28.68
CA THR A 77 5.26 -12.10 27.89
C THR A 77 5.24 -12.99 26.64
N MET A 78 4.17 -13.78 26.44
CA MET A 78 4.07 -14.75 25.33
C MET A 78 3.29 -14.27 24.10
N ALA A 79 2.47 -13.22 24.22
CA ALA A 79 1.52 -12.80 23.18
C ALA A 79 1.79 -11.38 22.65
N ALA A 80 3.04 -10.93 22.70
CA ALA A 80 3.44 -9.64 22.16
C ALA A 80 3.46 -9.69 20.63
N THR A 81 2.84 -8.72 19.97
CA THR A 81 2.85 -8.59 18.51
C THR A 81 2.98 -7.15 18.08
N CYS A 82 3.62 -6.95 16.92
CA CYS A 82 3.75 -5.67 16.26
C CYS A 82 3.36 -5.80 14.79
N ARG A 83 2.53 -4.90 14.30
CA ARG A 83 2.04 -4.85 12.92
C ARG A 83 2.69 -3.70 12.19
N CYS A 84 3.04 -3.97 10.94
CA CYS A 84 3.45 -2.97 9.97
C CYS A 84 2.60 -3.06 8.69
N SER A 85 2.13 -1.92 8.23
CA SER A 85 1.46 -1.78 6.93
C SER A 85 1.75 -0.44 6.28
N SER A 86 1.67 -0.39 4.96
CA SER A 86 1.79 0.83 4.15
C SER A 86 1.00 0.64 2.86
N THR A 87 0.53 1.75 2.27
CA THR A 87 -0.22 1.78 1.02
C THR A 87 0.64 2.36 -0.09
N SER A 88 0.70 1.67 -1.23
CA SER A 88 1.34 2.14 -2.46
C SER A 88 0.85 1.31 -3.65
N TYR A 89 1.09 1.81 -4.87
CA TYR A 89 0.84 1.03 -6.08
C TYR A 89 2.03 1.15 -7.05
N PRO A 90 2.71 0.03 -7.42
CA PRO A 90 2.46 -1.36 -6.98
C PRO A 90 2.59 -1.58 -5.46
N PRO A 91 1.99 -2.64 -4.90
CA PRO A 91 2.03 -2.92 -3.46
C PRO A 91 3.45 -2.91 -2.88
N PRO A 92 3.66 -2.40 -1.66
CA PRO A 92 5.01 -2.24 -1.12
C PRO A 92 5.58 -3.58 -0.65
N THR A 93 6.90 -3.71 -0.80
CA THR A 93 7.67 -4.67 -0.03
C THR A 93 7.86 -4.11 1.38
N LEU A 94 7.44 -4.88 2.39
CA LEU A 94 7.61 -4.55 3.80
C LEU A 94 8.72 -5.41 4.39
N ASN A 95 9.54 -4.84 5.30
CA ASN A 95 10.56 -5.57 6.06
C ASN A 95 10.73 -4.98 7.46
N TRP A 96 11.08 -5.84 8.43
CA TRP A 96 11.49 -5.43 9.76
C TRP A 96 13.01 -5.32 9.84
N ILE A 97 13.49 -4.33 10.59
CA ILE A 97 14.89 -4.04 10.85
C ILE A 97 15.02 -3.89 12.36
N TYR A 98 15.98 -4.59 12.97
CA TYR A 98 16.28 -4.52 14.40
C TYR A 98 17.65 -3.88 14.61
N ASN A 99 17.69 -2.79 15.38
CA ASN A 99 18.89 -2.00 15.66
C ASN A 99 19.72 -1.68 14.40
N GLY A 100 19.04 -1.31 13.32
CA GLY A 100 19.66 -0.97 12.03
C GLY A 100 20.06 -2.17 11.17
N THR A 101 19.84 -3.41 11.62
CA THR A 101 20.17 -4.63 10.88
C THR A 101 18.92 -5.39 10.43
N SER A 102 18.97 -6.07 9.29
CA SER A 102 17.86 -6.92 8.82
C SER A 102 17.79 -8.28 9.54
N VAL A 103 18.59 -8.47 10.59
CA VAL A 103 18.64 -9.72 11.38
C VAL A 103 17.87 -9.50 12.67
N LEU A 104 16.75 -10.22 12.82
CA LEU A 104 15.94 -10.16 14.03
C LEU A 104 16.53 -11.03 15.14
N PRO A 105 16.30 -10.69 16.42
CA PRO A 105 16.65 -11.54 17.55
C PRO A 105 16.12 -12.97 17.42
N ALA A 106 16.88 -13.94 17.92
CA ALA A 106 16.45 -15.33 17.95
C ALA A 106 15.18 -15.50 18.80
N GLY A 107 14.14 -16.14 18.27
CA GLY A 107 12.85 -16.27 18.95
C GLY A 107 11.84 -15.18 18.60
N ILE A 108 12.14 -14.33 17.61
CA ILE A 108 11.18 -13.43 16.97
C ILE A 108 10.84 -13.97 15.58
N GLY A 109 9.55 -14.19 15.35
CA GLY A 109 8.98 -14.61 14.08
C GLY A 109 8.34 -13.44 13.32
N VAL A 110 8.25 -13.59 12.00
CA VAL A 110 7.52 -12.67 11.12
C VAL A 110 6.57 -13.47 10.26
N THR A 111 5.34 -12.99 10.13
CA THR A 111 4.34 -13.53 9.20
C THR A 111 3.67 -12.41 8.41
N ARG A 112 3.05 -12.76 7.29
CA ARG A 112 2.35 -11.83 6.41
C ARG A 112 0.85 -12.12 6.43
N THR A 113 0.04 -11.08 6.57
CA THR A 113 -1.42 -11.19 6.46
C THR A 113 -1.86 -11.27 5.00
N ILE A 114 -3.12 -11.67 4.78
CA ILE A 114 -3.74 -11.66 3.44
C ILE A 114 -3.78 -10.24 2.85
N SER A 115 -3.94 -9.21 3.71
CA SER A 115 -3.88 -7.79 3.32
C SER A 115 -2.45 -7.29 3.03
N GLY A 116 -1.44 -8.17 3.04
CA GLY A 116 -0.05 -7.83 2.75
C GLY A 116 0.74 -7.20 3.90
N SER A 117 0.12 -6.98 5.08
CA SER A 117 0.79 -6.41 6.26
C SER A 117 1.75 -7.42 6.89
N LEU A 118 2.83 -6.94 7.51
CA LEU A 118 3.75 -7.78 8.27
C LEU A 118 3.43 -7.76 9.76
N ILE A 119 3.43 -8.93 10.38
CA ILE A 119 3.28 -9.11 11.81
C ILE A 119 4.58 -9.69 12.35
N LEU A 120 5.21 -8.96 13.26
CA LEU A 120 6.30 -9.41 14.11
C LEU A 120 5.71 -9.95 15.41
N PHE A 121 6.18 -11.12 15.86
CA PHE A 121 5.68 -11.76 17.08
C PHE A 121 6.80 -12.56 17.77
N TRP A 122 6.70 -12.71 19.09
CA TRP A 122 7.64 -13.50 19.86
C TRP A 122 7.19 -14.97 19.88
N THR A 123 8.07 -15.89 19.49
CA THR A 123 7.78 -17.34 19.48
C THR A 123 8.04 -18.00 20.84
N ARG A 124 8.66 -17.26 21.75
CA ARG A 124 8.94 -17.62 23.15
C ARG A 124 8.53 -16.44 24.04
N GLY A 125 8.64 -16.59 25.36
CA GLY A 125 8.57 -15.44 26.25
C GLY A 125 9.61 -14.38 25.86
N VAL A 126 9.21 -13.11 25.90
CA VAL A 126 10.10 -11.95 25.70
C VAL A 126 11.24 -12.00 26.74
N ILE A 127 12.46 -11.71 26.32
CA ILE A 127 13.63 -11.61 27.21
C ILE A 127 14.32 -10.26 27.05
N TYR A 128 15.16 -9.87 28.01
CA TYR A 128 15.84 -8.56 28.00
C TYR A 128 16.63 -8.26 26.72
N THR A 129 17.20 -9.26 26.04
CA THR A 129 17.94 -9.04 24.78
C THR A 129 17.03 -8.78 23.57
N ASP A 130 15.72 -8.89 23.71
CA ASP A 130 14.76 -8.52 22.66
C ASP A 130 14.48 -7.01 22.66
N GLU A 131 14.89 -6.28 23.70
CA GLU A 131 14.80 -4.81 23.76
C GLU A 131 15.56 -4.16 22.60
N GLY A 132 15.01 -3.07 22.05
CA GLY A 132 15.73 -2.28 21.07
C GLY A 132 14.84 -1.49 20.13
N PHE A 133 15.47 -0.92 19.10
CA PHE A 133 14.80 -0.20 18.03
C PHE A 133 14.34 -1.17 16.96
N TYR A 134 13.03 -1.22 16.78
CA TYR A 134 12.39 -1.92 15.68
C TYR A 134 12.01 -0.88 14.65
N THR A 135 12.41 -1.10 13.40
CA THR A 135 12.04 -0.24 12.28
C THR A 135 11.26 -1.09 11.29
N CYS A 136 10.07 -0.62 10.91
CA CYS A 136 9.44 -1.16 9.72
C CYS A 136 9.74 -0.28 8.51
N ARG A 137 10.20 -0.90 7.43
CA ARG A 137 10.47 -0.23 6.16
C ARG A 137 9.50 -0.72 5.10
N ALA A 138 8.90 0.23 4.38
CA ALA A 138 8.11 0.00 3.17
C ALA A 138 8.86 0.54 1.94
N SER A 139 8.81 -0.19 0.83
CA SER A 139 9.42 0.25 -0.43
C SER A 139 8.73 -0.35 -1.65
N ASN A 140 8.62 0.44 -2.71
CA ASN A 140 8.34 -0.01 -4.07
C ASN A 140 9.24 0.75 -5.07
N ASP A 141 8.99 0.60 -6.37
CA ASP A 141 9.79 1.25 -7.43
C ASP A 141 9.71 2.78 -7.42
N TYR A 142 8.74 3.35 -6.70
CA TYR A 142 8.44 4.78 -6.66
C TYR A 142 8.78 5.45 -5.33
N GLY A 143 9.33 4.72 -4.36
CA GLY A 143 9.77 5.31 -3.11
C GLY A 143 9.99 4.33 -1.97
N SER A 144 10.50 4.86 -0.86
CA SER A 144 10.66 4.11 0.38
C SER A 144 10.52 5.03 1.59
N VAL A 145 9.82 4.54 2.60
CA VAL A 145 9.62 5.20 3.89
C VAL A 145 9.78 4.17 5.01
N ASN A 146 10.09 4.65 6.22
CA ASN A 146 10.22 3.82 7.39
C ASN A 146 9.62 4.49 8.62
N GLU A 147 9.29 3.68 9.61
CA GLU A 147 8.85 4.13 10.93
C GLU A 147 9.57 3.30 11.99
N THR A 148 10.05 3.95 13.06
CA THR A 148 10.91 3.32 14.07
C THR A 148 10.35 3.56 15.46
N ASN A 149 10.19 2.49 16.22
CA ASN A 149 9.80 2.55 17.62
C ASN A 149 10.76 1.74 18.49
N PHE A 150 10.98 2.24 19.71
CA PHE A 150 11.72 1.50 20.72
C PHE A 150 10.75 0.57 21.47
N ILE A 151 11.13 -0.70 21.59
CA ILE A 151 10.41 -1.69 22.40
C ILE A 151 11.26 -1.98 23.62
N SER A 152 10.74 -1.64 24.81
CA SER A 152 11.41 -1.88 26.09
C SER A 152 10.97 -3.19 26.74
N VAL A 153 11.86 -3.81 27.51
CA VAL A 153 11.58 -5.03 28.26
C VAL A 153 11.92 -4.82 29.73
N ASN A 154 10.90 -4.88 30.60
CA ASN A 154 11.01 -4.75 32.04
C ASN A 154 11.00 -6.11 32.75
#